data_AF-A0AAN6N0B0-F1
#
_entry.id   AF-A0AAN6N0B0-F1
#
_cell.length_a   1.000
_cell.length_b   1.000
_cell.length_c   1.000
_cell.angle_alpha   90.00
_cell.angle_beta   90.00
_cell.angle_gamma   90.00
#
_symmetry.space_group_name_H-M   'P 1'
#
loop_
_entity.id
_entity.type
_entity.pdbx_description
1 polymer ?
#
loop_
_entity_poly.entity_id
_entity_poly.type
_entity_poly.pdbx_seq_one_letter_code
_entity_poly.pdbx_strand_id
1 'polypeptide(L)'
;MDEKQPEHPMAERMEGPDGLPPPLCIGSQISSPPGPVDKRRDPTAWGRQALDWAVRAGFFFAPRREILIKAHDSGEAIGQVLKFTGQRNPKVLLHLYLDNMCTIDGAAVFLSMNPRRDLTADFRSATMKRSAQLPQTLPSEAKAELEKQEDYVDLTEELERLGLQSRSVMKRQTADQLKAERRRLYEKRR
;
A
#
# COMPACT_ATOMS: atom_id res chain seq x y z
N MET A 1 -61.79 -13.75 25.48
CA MET A 1 -62.16 -12.55 24.72
C MET A 1 -61.42 -12.66 23.41
N ASP A 2 -61.99 -13.49 22.55
CA ASP A 2 -61.49 -13.88 21.25
C ASP A 2 -61.87 -12.83 20.22
N GLU A 3 -60.91 -12.04 19.75
CA GLU A 3 -61.08 -11.20 18.58
C GLU A 3 -60.72 -12.01 17.33
N LYS A 4 -61.74 -12.70 16.80
CA LYS A 4 -61.79 -13.18 15.41
C LYS A 4 -61.77 -11.97 14.48
N GLN A 5 -60.73 -11.84 13.66
CA GLN A 5 -60.81 -11.03 12.45
C GLN A 5 -61.31 -11.90 11.28
N PRO A 6 -62.21 -11.36 10.43
CA PRO A 6 -62.95 -12.11 9.42
C PRO A 6 -62.11 -12.44 8.19
N GLU A 7 -62.35 -13.64 7.67
CA GLU A 7 -61.82 -14.14 6.41
C GLU A 7 -62.22 -13.21 5.26
N HIS A 8 -61.24 -12.78 4.46
CA HIS A 8 -61.52 -12.08 3.22
C HIS A 8 -62.23 -13.04 2.26
N PRO A 9 -63.38 -12.63 1.69
CA PRO A 9 -64.13 -13.47 0.78
C PRO A 9 -63.35 -13.74 -0.50
N MET A 10 -63.40 -15.02 -0.90
CA MET A 10 -63.15 -15.59 -2.21
C MET A 10 -63.16 -14.55 -3.33
N ALA A 11 -62.05 -14.51 -4.08
CA ALA A 11 -61.95 -13.79 -5.33
C ALA A 11 -63.17 -14.11 -6.21
N GLU A 12 -63.98 -13.08 -6.47
CA GLU A 12 -64.99 -13.12 -7.51
C GLU A 12 -64.30 -13.53 -8.81
N ARG A 13 -64.73 -14.68 -9.33
CA ARG A 13 -64.46 -15.12 -10.70
C ARG A 13 -64.98 -14.05 -11.66
N MET A 14 -64.08 -13.21 -12.16
CA MET A 14 -64.30 -12.52 -13.42
C MET A 14 -64.15 -13.55 -14.53
N GLU A 15 -65.27 -14.23 -14.86
CA GLU A 15 -65.37 -15.05 -16.06
C GLU A 15 -65.35 -14.11 -17.27
N GLY A 16 -64.31 -14.21 -18.09
CA GLY A 16 -64.29 -13.59 -19.42
C GLY A 16 -65.36 -14.24 -20.31
N PRO A 17 -65.88 -13.52 -21.32
CA PRO A 17 -67.13 -13.86 -22.02
C PRO A 17 -67.14 -15.16 -22.83
N ASP A 18 -66.05 -15.93 -22.86
CA ASP A 18 -65.93 -17.13 -23.69
C ASP A 18 -65.69 -18.45 -22.91
N GLY A 19 -65.77 -18.46 -21.57
CA GLY A 19 -65.86 -19.70 -20.78
C GLY A 19 -64.73 -20.74 -20.95
N LEU A 20 -63.61 -20.37 -21.56
CA LEU A 20 -62.47 -21.27 -21.82
C LEU A 20 -61.38 -21.05 -20.76
N PRO A 21 -60.87 -22.12 -20.12
CA PRO A 21 -59.72 -21.99 -19.23
C PRO A 21 -58.49 -21.56 -20.03
N PRO A 22 -57.63 -20.67 -19.48
CA PRO A 22 -56.41 -20.26 -20.17
C PRO A 22 -55.53 -21.49 -20.44
N PRO A 23 -54.87 -21.55 -21.62
CA PRO A 23 -54.02 -22.68 -21.96
C PRO A 23 -52.93 -22.85 -20.91
N LEU A 24 -52.73 -24.10 -20.47
CA LEU A 24 -51.63 -24.50 -19.60
C LEU A 24 -50.31 -24.21 -20.30
N CYS A 25 -49.77 -23.01 -20.10
CA CYS A 25 -48.38 -22.71 -20.39
C CYS A 25 -47.53 -23.50 -19.39
N ILE A 26 -47.02 -24.65 -19.81
CA ILE A 26 -45.94 -25.38 -19.14
C ILE A 26 -44.71 -24.47 -19.18
N GLY A 27 -44.60 -23.59 -18.19
CA GLY A 27 -43.42 -22.78 -17.96
C GLY A 27 -42.33 -23.68 -17.42
N SER A 28 -41.44 -24.17 -18.29
CA SER A 28 -40.15 -24.69 -17.87
C SER A 28 -39.42 -23.60 -17.11
N GLN A 29 -39.45 -23.64 -15.77
CA GLN A 29 -38.61 -22.80 -14.94
C GLN A 29 -37.16 -23.29 -15.10
N ILE A 30 -36.45 -22.78 -16.10
CA ILE A 30 -35.00 -22.78 -16.08
C ILE A 30 -34.61 -21.67 -15.12
N SER A 31 -34.43 -22.00 -13.84
CA SER A 31 -33.79 -21.08 -12.92
C SER A 31 -32.36 -20.89 -13.42
N SER A 32 -32.04 -19.66 -13.83
CA SER A 32 -30.63 -19.31 -14.04
C SER A 32 -29.91 -19.49 -12.70
N PRO A 33 -28.68 -20.04 -12.68
CA PRO A 33 -27.93 -20.16 -11.44
C PRO A 33 -27.79 -18.78 -10.81
N PRO A 34 -27.85 -18.68 -9.47
CA PRO A 34 -27.72 -17.40 -8.79
C PRO A 34 -26.44 -16.70 -9.27
N GLY A 35 -26.58 -15.45 -9.69
CA GLY A 35 -25.47 -14.62 -10.16
C GLY A 35 -24.38 -14.50 -9.09
N PRO A 36 -23.17 -14.05 -9.46
CA PRO A 36 -22.05 -13.95 -8.53
C PRO A 36 -22.45 -13.11 -7.33
N VAL A 37 -22.59 -13.74 -6.17
CA VAL A 37 -22.87 -13.03 -4.92
C VAL A 37 -21.65 -12.18 -4.62
N ASP A 38 -21.86 -10.87 -4.45
CA ASP A 38 -20.77 -9.91 -4.23
C ASP A 38 -20.02 -10.29 -2.95
N LYS A 39 -18.87 -10.94 -3.12
CA LYS A 39 -18.04 -11.37 -1.99
C LYS A 39 -17.42 -10.10 -1.43
N ARG A 40 -18.04 -9.53 -0.39
CA ARG A 40 -17.45 -8.43 0.37
C ARG A 40 -16.00 -8.80 0.69
N ARG A 41 -15.07 -7.98 0.20
CA ARG A 41 -13.65 -8.16 0.51
C ARG A 41 -13.47 -8.09 2.02
N ASP A 42 -12.58 -8.94 2.53
CA ASP A 42 -12.12 -8.84 3.93
C ASP A 42 -11.67 -7.39 4.20
N PRO A 43 -12.12 -6.74 5.28
CA PRO A 43 -11.72 -5.37 5.62
C PRO A 43 -10.21 -5.17 5.68
N THR A 44 -9.42 -6.22 5.89
CA THR A 44 -7.95 -6.13 5.89
C THR A 44 -7.30 -6.36 4.53
N ALA A 45 -8.04 -6.83 3.52
CA ALA A 45 -7.50 -7.20 2.21
C ALA A 45 -6.82 -6.02 1.50
N TRP A 46 -7.42 -4.83 1.57
CA TRP A 46 -6.82 -3.63 0.96
C TRP A 46 -5.50 -3.25 1.62
N GLY A 47 -5.45 -3.27 2.96
CA GLY A 47 -4.23 -2.95 3.71
C GLY A 47 -3.08 -3.92 3.41
N ARG A 48 -3.39 -5.22 3.27
CA ARG A 48 -2.40 -6.24 2.91
C ARG A 48 -1.88 -6.07 1.48
N GLN A 49 -2.77 -5.79 0.52
CA GLN A 49 -2.38 -5.55 -0.88
C GLN A 49 -1.55 -4.28 -1.03
N ALA A 50 -1.96 -3.20 -0.38
CA ALA A 50 -1.22 -1.94 -0.36
C ALA A 50 0.16 -2.11 0.29
N LEU A 51 0.26 -2.89 1.38
CA LEU A 51 1.53 -3.22 2.01
C LEU A 51 2.43 -4.05 1.08
N ASP A 52 1.87 -5.07 0.40
CA ASP A 52 2.64 -5.90 -0.53
C ASP A 52 3.20 -5.07 -1.71
N TRP A 53 2.38 -4.17 -2.27
CA TRP A 53 2.82 -3.23 -3.30
C TRP A 53 3.90 -2.26 -2.79
N ALA A 54 3.72 -1.72 -1.58
CA ALA A 54 4.70 -0.83 -0.98
C ALA A 54 6.04 -1.55 -0.78
N VAL A 55 6.02 -2.77 -0.22
CA VAL A 55 7.22 -3.59 -0.02
C VAL A 55 7.91 -3.89 -1.35
N ARG A 56 7.16 -4.26 -2.40
CA ARG A 56 7.70 -4.49 -3.75
C ARG A 56 8.32 -3.24 -4.35
N ALA A 57 7.69 -2.08 -4.15
CA ALA A 57 8.21 -0.81 -4.63
C ALA A 57 9.38 -0.28 -3.75
N GLY A 58 9.78 -1.00 -2.69
CA GLY A 58 10.86 -0.61 -1.79
C GLY A 58 10.48 0.48 -0.78
N PHE A 59 9.18 0.72 -0.58
CA PHE A 59 8.66 1.71 0.34
C PHE A 59 7.98 1.07 1.55
N PHE A 60 8.23 1.59 2.76
CA PHE A 60 7.41 1.29 3.93
C PHE A 60 6.39 2.42 4.10
N PHE A 61 5.22 2.26 3.48
CA PHE A 61 4.26 3.34 3.34
C PHE A 61 3.36 3.48 4.57
N ALA A 62 3.36 4.67 5.17
CA ALA A 62 2.24 5.17 5.98
C ALA A 62 1.48 6.21 5.13
N PRO A 63 0.64 5.79 4.15
CA PRO A 63 0.05 6.69 3.15
C PRO A 63 -0.77 7.79 3.80
N ARG A 64 -1.45 7.44 4.89
CA ARG A 64 -2.13 8.39 5.75
C ARG A 64 -1.17 9.47 6.26
N ARG A 65 0.00 9.12 6.79
CA ARG A 65 0.97 10.10 7.30
C ARG A 65 1.50 11.03 6.20
N GLU A 66 1.81 10.50 5.01
CA GLU A 66 2.28 11.34 3.90
C GLU A 66 1.23 12.35 3.45
N ILE A 67 -0.04 11.94 3.32
CA ILE A 67 -1.13 12.84 2.95
C ILE A 67 -1.28 13.96 3.99
N LEU A 68 -1.10 13.65 5.29
CA LEU A 68 -1.19 14.63 6.36
C LEU A 68 -0.02 15.61 6.37
N ILE A 69 1.19 15.15 6.06
CA ILE A 69 2.35 16.03 5.88
C ILE A 69 2.10 16.96 4.69
N LYS A 70 1.63 16.44 3.55
CA LYS A 70 1.30 17.28 2.38
C LYS A 70 0.21 18.30 2.63
N ALA A 71 -0.86 17.91 3.33
CA ALA A 71 -1.96 18.81 3.68
C ALA A 71 -1.52 19.90 4.67
N HIS A 72 -0.45 19.65 5.42
CA HIS A 72 0.15 20.63 6.31
C HIS A 72 1.16 21.53 5.55
N ASP A 73 1.96 20.96 4.65
CA ASP A 73 2.92 21.68 3.79
C ASP A 73 2.23 22.64 2.81
N SER A 74 0.96 22.40 2.46
CA SER A 74 0.16 23.31 1.62
C SER A 74 -0.20 24.63 2.32
N GLY A 75 0.13 24.78 3.61
CA GLY A 75 -0.13 26.01 4.38
C GLY A 75 -1.55 26.12 4.93
N GLU A 76 -2.33 25.03 4.89
CA GLU A 76 -3.66 24.99 5.49
C GLU A 76 -3.58 25.06 7.01
N ALA A 77 -4.59 25.67 7.64
CA ALA A 77 -4.62 25.76 9.09
C ALA A 77 -4.73 24.36 9.71
N ILE A 78 -4.07 24.15 10.86
CA ILE A 78 -4.07 22.84 11.53
C ILE A 78 -5.49 22.35 11.85
N GLY A 79 -6.45 23.26 12.06
CA GLY A 79 -7.86 22.92 12.25
C GLY A 79 -8.52 22.33 11.00
N GLN A 80 -8.15 22.77 9.79
CA GLN A 80 -8.62 22.18 8.54
C GLN A 80 -7.98 20.81 8.31
N VAL A 81 -6.68 20.67 8.58
CA VAL A 81 -5.99 19.37 8.54
C VAL A 81 -6.65 18.42 9.54
N LEU A 82 -6.97 18.87 10.75
CA LEU A 82 -7.63 18.07 11.77
C LEU A 82 -9.02 17.58 11.32
N LYS A 83 -9.82 18.45 10.70
CA LYS A 83 -11.11 18.08 10.09
C LYS A 83 -10.94 17.05 8.97
N PHE A 84 -9.97 17.26 8.08
CA PHE A 84 -9.65 16.33 6.99
C PHE A 84 -9.22 14.96 7.54
N THR A 85 -8.48 14.93 8.64
CA THR A 85 -8.03 13.67 9.27
C THR A 85 -9.14 12.92 10.00
N GLY A 86 -10.24 13.59 10.37
CA GLY A 86 -11.23 13.08 11.30
C GLY A 86 -10.73 12.90 12.74
N GLN A 87 -9.55 13.45 13.09
CA GLN A 87 -9.03 13.41 14.45
C GLN A 87 -9.73 14.47 15.31
N ARG A 88 -9.92 14.17 16.60
CA ARG A 88 -10.46 15.15 17.57
C ARG A 88 -9.38 15.82 18.39
N ASN A 89 -8.23 15.15 18.54
CA ASN A 89 -7.14 15.62 19.38
C ASN A 89 -5.97 16.13 18.52
N PRO A 90 -5.64 17.43 18.58
CA PRO A 90 -4.52 17.99 17.82
C PRO A 90 -3.17 17.44 18.28
N LYS A 91 -3.02 16.99 19.54
CA LYS A 91 -1.77 16.39 20.03
C LYS A 91 -1.45 15.09 19.31
N VAL A 92 -2.46 14.30 18.95
CA VAL A 92 -2.29 13.04 18.21
C VAL A 92 -1.79 13.35 16.81
N LEU A 93 -2.38 14.35 16.14
CA LEU A 93 -1.91 14.79 14.83
C LEU A 93 -0.46 15.28 14.89
N LEU A 94 -0.15 16.14 15.86
CA LEU A 94 1.18 16.71 16.02
C LEU A 94 2.21 15.62 16.34
N HIS A 95 2.03 14.86 17.43
CA HIS A 95 3.06 13.92 17.90
C HIS A 95 3.19 12.63 17.10
N LEU A 96 2.11 12.08 16.52
CA LEU A 96 2.21 10.80 15.79
C LEU A 96 2.51 10.98 14.31
N TYR A 97 2.13 12.13 13.74
CA TYR A 97 2.24 12.34 12.30
C TYR A 97 3.26 13.42 11.94
N LEU A 98 3.33 14.53 12.71
CA LEU A 98 4.09 15.74 12.37
C LEU A 98 5.36 15.98 13.21
N ASP A 99 5.58 15.25 14.31
CA ASP A 99 6.62 15.54 15.35
C ASP A 99 8.04 15.68 14.79
N ASN A 100 8.42 14.83 13.84
CA ASN A 100 9.74 14.88 13.19
C ASN A 100 9.81 15.86 12.00
N MET A 101 8.69 16.43 11.56
CA MET A 101 8.53 17.18 10.31
C MET A 101 7.72 18.48 10.49
N CYS A 102 7.71 19.07 11.69
CA CYS A 102 7.01 20.33 11.92
C CYS A 102 7.54 21.40 10.95
N THR A 103 6.65 21.96 10.13
CA THR A 103 6.91 23.10 9.20
C THR A 103 7.34 24.38 9.92
N ILE A 104 7.34 24.39 11.25
CA ILE A 104 8.10 25.38 12.02
C ILE A 104 9.57 25.03 11.85
N ASP A 105 10.09 25.37 10.68
CA ASP A 105 11.51 25.43 10.43
C ASP A 105 12.04 26.61 11.25
N GLY A 106 12.32 26.36 12.53
CA GLY A 106 12.76 27.39 13.47
C GLY A 106 13.99 28.13 12.95
N ALA A 107 14.84 27.45 12.19
CA ALA A 107 15.98 28.06 11.50
C ALA A 107 15.52 28.97 10.36
N ALA A 108 14.59 28.55 9.49
CA ALA A 108 14.10 29.42 8.42
C ALA A 108 13.33 30.64 8.97
N VAL A 109 12.50 30.46 10.00
CA VAL A 109 11.80 31.58 10.67
C VAL A 109 12.80 32.53 11.32
N PHE A 110 13.81 32.01 12.03
CA PHE A 110 14.86 32.81 12.65
C PHE A 110 15.73 33.55 11.63
N LEU A 111 16.03 32.91 10.49
CA LEU A 111 16.85 33.46 9.42
C LEU A 111 16.04 34.20 8.34
N SER A 112 14.72 34.37 8.52
CA SER A 112 13.81 34.93 7.52
C SER A 112 13.92 34.29 6.13
N MET A 113 14.25 33.00 6.09
CA MET A 113 14.34 32.20 4.87
C MET A 113 12.98 31.63 4.50
N ASN A 114 12.83 31.20 3.26
CA ASN A 114 11.64 30.47 2.83
C ASN A 114 11.51 29.16 3.62
N PRO A 115 10.34 28.87 4.21
CA PRO A 115 10.10 27.61 4.90
C PRO A 115 10.32 26.41 3.96
N ARG A 116 10.91 25.33 4.47
CA ARG A 116 11.05 24.07 3.74
C ARG A 116 9.67 23.51 3.37
N ARG A 117 9.45 23.26 2.08
CA ARG A 117 8.20 22.71 1.51
C ARG A 117 8.37 21.30 0.93
N ASP A 118 9.59 20.78 0.96
CA ASP A 118 10.01 19.50 0.39
C ASP A 118 10.11 18.38 1.43
N LEU A 119 9.53 18.57 2.62
CA LEU A 119 9.52 17.60 3.72
C LEU A 119 8.98 16.22 3.28
N THR A 120 8.06 16.19 2.32
CA THR A 120 7.55 14.93 1.76
C THR A 120 8.64 14.14 1.00
N ALA A 121 9.58 14.80 0.32
CA ALA A 121 10.69 14.12 -0.37
C ALA A 121 11.63 13.45 0.63
N ASP A 122 11.93 14.14 1.73
CA ASP A 122 12.70 13.61 2.85
C ASP A 122 11.95 12.49 3.58
N PHE A 123 10.62 12.57 3.68
CA PHE A 123 9.83 11.48 4.24
C PHE A 123 9.99 10.20 3.42
N ARG A 124 9.96 10.30 2.09
CA ARG A 124 10.14 9.16 1.18
C ARG A 124 11.55 8.58 1.29
N SER A 125 12.59 9.42 1.31
CA SER A 125 13.98 8.95 1.41
C SER A 125 14.30 8.38 2.80
N ALA A 126 13.81 9.00 3.88
CA ALA A 126 14.07 8.57 5.25
C ALA A 126 13.33 7.26 5.63
N THR A 127 12.17 6.99 5.02
CA THR A 127 11.40 5.75 5.27
C THR A 127 11.79 4.59 4.34
N MET A 128 12.55 4.85 3.28
CA MET A 128 13.11 3.80 2.42
C MET A 128 14.19 3.02 3.18
N LYS A 129 13.80 1.88 3.76
CA LYS A 129 14.76 0.86 4.21
C LYS A 129 15.34 0.14 2.98
N ARG A 130 16.62 -0.23 3.05
CA ARG A 130 17.30 -1.02 2.00
C ARG A 130 16.51 -2.30 1.72
N SER A 131 15.82 -2.35 0.59
CA SER A 131 15.23 -3.56 0.05
C SER A 131 16.36 -4.45 -0.49
N ALA A 132 16.73 -5.50 0.24
CA ALA A 132 17.68 -6.49 -0.26
C ALA A 132 17.15 -7.25 -1.49
N GLN A 133 15.82 -7.22 -1.70
CA GLN A 133 15.12 -7.89 -2.80
C GLN A 133 14.88 -6.98 -4.01
N LEU A 134 15.36 -5.73 -4.01
CA LEU A 134 15.26 -4.84 -5.19
C LEU A 134 15.81 -5.46 -6.49
N PRO A 135 16.89 -6.28 -6.47
CA PRO A 135 17.32 -7.01 -7.66
C PRO A 135 16.33 -8.07 -8.13
N GLN A 136 15.50 -8.63 -7.22
CA GLN A 136 14.45 -9.59 -7.55
C GLN A 136 13.18 -8.92 -8.09
N THR A 137 13.07 -7.60 -7.97
CA THR A 137 11.95 -6.82 -8.51
C THR A 137 12.22 -6.26 -9.91
N LEU A 138 13.43 -6.42 -10.45
CA LEU A 138 13.71 -6.04 -11.82
C LEU A 138 12.94 -6.96 -12.78
N PRO A 139 12.32 -6.41 -13.84
CA PRO A 139 11.77 -7.22 -14.93
C PRO A 139 12.84 -8.18 -15.45
N SER A 140 12.43 -9.40 -15.82
CA SER A 140 13.35 -10.46 -16.26
C SER A 140 14.24 -10.02 -17.43
N GLU A 141 13.71 -9.19 -18.33
CA GLU A 141 14.44 -8.63 -19.47
C GLU A 141 15.58 -7.70 -19.02
N ALA A 142 15.29 -6.72 -18.17
CA ALA A 142 16.28 -5.79 -17.63
C ALA A 142 17.34 -6.50 -16.79
N LYS A 143 16.94 -7.55 -16.07
CA LYS A 143 17.88 -8.39 -15.31
C LYS A 143 18.83 -9.16 -16.24
N ALA A 144 18.31 -9.75 -17.32
CA ALA A 144 19.12 -10.49 -18.29
C ALA A 144 20.07 -9.57 -19.08
N GLU A 145 19.69 -8.31 -19.30
CA GLU A 145 20.58 -7.32 -19.91
C GLU A 145 21.71 -6.92 -18.96
N LEU A 146 21.40 -6.67 -17.67
CA LEU A 146 22.39 -6.38 -16.65
C LEU A 146 23.40 -7.52 -16.47
N GLU A 147 22.92 -8.77 -16.49
CA GLU A 147 23.76 -9.98 -16.39
C GLU A 147 24.68 -10.17 -17.61
N LYS A 148 24.45 -9.47 -18.73
CA LYS A 148 25.33 -9.50 -19.91
C LYS A 148 26.44 -8.43 -19.86
N GLN A 149 26.31 -7.41 -19.02
CA GLN A 149 27.32 -6.37 -18.93
C GLN A 149 28.57 -6.90 -18.21
N GLU A 150 29.73 -6.74 -18.85
CA GLU A 150 31.02 -7.23 -18.32
C GLU A 150 31.33 -6.66 -16.93
N ASP A 151 31.13 -5.35 -16.73
CA ASP A 151 31.31 -4.68 -15.43
C ASP A 151 30.49 -5.33 -14.30
N TYR A 152 29.26 -5.77 -14.61
CA TYR A 152 28.37 -6.37 -13.61
C TYR A 152 28.82 -7.79 -13.25
N VAL A 153 29.30 -8.55 -14.23
CA VAL A 153 29.85 -9.90 -14.06
C VAL A 153 31.13 -9.82 -13.21
N ASP A 154 32.07 -8.95 -13.57
CA ASP A 154 33.34 -8.76 -12.87
C ASP A 154 33.12 -8.39 -11.39
N LEU A 155 32.23 -7.42 -11.13
CA LEU A 155 31.87 -7.03 -9.77
C LEU A 155 31.21 -8.17 -8.99
N THR A 156 30.44 -9.03 -9.66
CA THR A 156 29.78 -10.17 -9.03
C THR A 156 30.78 -11.27 -8.68
N GLU A 157 31.71 -11.60 -9.58
CA GLU A 157 32.78 -12.55 -9.32
C GLU A 157 33.70 -12.08 -8.18
N GLU A 158 34.04 -10.79 -8.15
CA GLU A 158 34.86 -10.24 -7.08
C GLU A 158 34.16 -10.28 -5.72
N LEU A 159 32.85 -10.00 -5.70
CA LEU A 159 32.01 -10.14 -4.49
C LEU A 159 31.94 -11.59 -4.00
N GLU A 160 31.88 -12.58 -4.90
CA GLU A 160 31.91 -13.99 -4.55
C GLU A 160 33.27 -14.40 -3.99
N ARG A 161 34.37 -13.99 -4.64
CA ARG A 161 35.74 -14.23 -4.17
C ARG A 161 35.96 -13.70 -2.76
N LEU A 162 35.58 -12.45 -2.51
CA LEU A 162 35.66 -11.84 -1.17
C LEU A 162 34.73 -12.51 -0.17
N GLY A 163 33.57 -13.00 -0.63
CA GLY A 163 32.64 -13.79 0.17
C GLY A 163 33.25 -15.11 0.65
N LEU A 164 33.99 -15.81 -0.22
CA LEU A 164 34.72 -17.03 0.12
C LEU A 164 35.88 -16.74 1.09
N GLN A 165 36.67 -15.71 0.81
CA GLN A 165 37.77 -15.29 1.68
C GLN A 165 37.29 -14.88 3.08
N SER A 166 36.15 -14.18 3.17
CA SER A 166 35.57 -13.78 4.45
C SER A 166 35.14 -14.96 5.32
N ARG A 167 34.80 -16.12 4.74
CA ARG A 167 34.44 -17.34 5.49
C ARG A 167 35.66 -18.02 6.10
N SER A 168 36.83 -17.89 5.47
CA SER A 168 38.08 -18.52 5.93
C SER A 168 38.90 -17.65 6.89
N VAL A 169 38.56 -16.37 7.06
CA VAL A 169 39.33 -15.45 7.91
C VAL A 169 39.00 -15.63 9.39
N MET A 170 40.03 -15.95 10.18
CA MET A 170 39.93 -16.12 11.64
C MET A 170 40.23 -14.84 12.43
N LYS A 171 40.89 -13.85 11.81
CA LYS A 171 41.30 -12.59 12.46
C LYS A 171 40.24 -11.49 12.24
N ARG A 172 39.82 -10.81 13.31
CA ARG A 172 38.77 -9.77 13.26
C ARG A 172 39.14 -8.56 12.39
N GLN A 173 40.37 -8.06 12.48
CA GLN A 173 40.81 -6.87 11.72
C GLN A 173 40.75 -7.08 10.19
N THR A 174 41.17 -8.25 9.71
CA THR A 174 41.06 -8.61 8.29
C THR A 174 39.62 -8.88 7.88
N ALA A 175 38.78 -9.41 8.78
CA ALA A 175 37.35 -9.58 8.51
C ALA A 175 36.63 -8.24 8.32
N ASP A 176 36.97 -7.22 9.13
CA ASP A 176 36.39 -5.88 9.02
C ASP A 176 36.81 -5.17 7.72
N GLN A 177 38.06 -5.34 7.29
CA GLN A 177 38.57 -4.83 6.02
C GLN A 177 37.84 -5.46 4.82
N LEU A 178 37.72 -6.80 4.80
CA LEU A 178 36.98 -7.52 3.76
C LEU A 178 35.50 -7.09 3.72
N LYS A 179 34.89 -6.84 4.88
CA LYS A 179 33.51 -6.34 4.96
C LYS A 179 33.36 -4.93 4.40
N ALA A 180 34.33 -4.05 4.65
CA ALA A 180 34.34 -2.70 4.11
C ALA A 180 34.55 -2.69 2.59
N GLU A 181 35.47 -3.51 2.08
CA GLU A 181 35.72 -3.68 0.65
C GLU A 181 34.50 -4.23 -0.09
N ARG A 182 33.89 -5.29 0.47
CA ARG A 182 32.65 -5.85 -0.05
C ARG A 182 31.51 -4.82 -0.08
N ARG A 183 31.43 -3.94 0.92
CA ARG A 183 30.46 -2.84 0.94
C ARG A 183 30.70 -1.84 -0.20
N ARG A 184 31.96 -1.48 -0.48
CA ARG A 184 32.32 -0.60 -1.61
C ARG A 184 31.95 -1.20 -2.96
N LEU A 185 32.19 -2.50 -3.16
CA LEU A 185 31.82 -3.18 -4.41
C LEU A 185 30.29 -3.25 -4.58
N TYR A 186 29.54 -3.47 -3.51
CA TYR A 186 28.07 -3.36 -3.56
C TYR A 186 27.59 -1.95 -3.89
N GLU A 187 28.34 -0.90 -3.55
CA GLU A 187 28.02 0.48 -3.92
C GLU A 187 28.36 0.78 -5.39
N LYS A 188 29.40 0.15 -5.94
CA LYS A 188 29.75 0.24 -7.37
C LYS A 188 28.80 -0.53 -8.29
N ARG A 189 28.30 -1.69 -7.84
CA ARG A 189 27.36 -2.53 -8.61
C ARG A 189 25.91 -2.00 -8.57
N ARG A 190 25.69 -0.81 -8.00
CA ARG A 190 24.40 -0.15 -7.88
C ARG A 190 24.10 0.66 -9.13
#